data_AF-A0A832JCX1-F1
#
_entry.id   AF-A0A832JCX1-F1
#
_cell.length_a   1.000
_cell.length_b   1.000
_cell.length_c   1.000
_cell.angle_alpha   90.00
_cell.angle_beta   90.00
_cell.angle_gamma   90.00
#
_symmetry.space_group_name_H-M   'P 1'
#
loop_
_entity.id
_entity.type
_entity.pdbx_description
1 polymer ?
#
loop_
_entity_poly.entity_id
_entity_poly.type
_entity_poly.pdbx_seq_one_letter_code
_entity_poly.pdbx_strand_id
1 'polypeptide(L)'
;MRWLLGLMLGALLGSGAPEGQGTQPQQIHLAWGDDPQTSVSVVWQTERPTSSSVVEYGSTPRLGQRALGREVRYPYSPSVFHEVLLRGLQPGTRYFYRVGDPQGGWSEVFSFRTAPGGVEDFLFTAYGDQGVNERARRVLAMAAKEEPAFHLHLGDLSYANGRQHVWDDWFRLIEPLAARVPYMPTLGNHENERMGEERIGYLAYLTRFALPQEERYYSFEYAGVRFIAFNSDDYQDPLQFAWLQRTLKEAQRQRNRWVILFQHHPLFGSVERRGYNRGLIQRLAPLLEEFRVDLVLAGHDHVYERTFPLRGAEPATLERHRYRKGQGTIHITSG
;
A
#
# COMPACT_ATOMS: atom_id res chain seq x y z
N MET A 1 42.47 59.29 -31.82
CA MET A 1 43.43 58.50 -31.02
C MET A 1 43.38 58.95 -29.57
N ARG A 2 42.73 58.18 -28.70
CA ARG A 2 43.15 57.82 -27.33
C ARG A 2 41.97 57.18 -26.62
N TRP A 3 42.12 55.89 -26.38
CA TRP A 3 41.25 55.04 -25.61
C TRP A 3 41.43 55.35 -24.11
N LEU A 4 40.34 55.42 -23.36
CA LEU A 4 40.36 55.33 -21.90
C LEU A 4 39.37 54.23 -21.50
N LEU A 5 39.94 53.08 -21.12
CA LEU A 5 39.25 51.99 -20.45
C LEU A 5 38.92 52.43 -19.01
N GLY A 6 37.65 52.27 -18.62
CA GLY A 6 37.19 52.36 -17.24
C GLY A 6 36.52 51.04 -16.85
N LEU A 7 37.15 50.33 -15.89
CA LEU A 7 36.77 49.04 -15.33
C LEU A 7 35.29 48.95 -14.91
N MET A 8 34.54 47.99 -15.46
CA MET A 8 33.34 47.45 -14.79
C MET A 8 33.74 46.37 -13.80
N LEU A 9 33.36 46.55 -12.53
CA LEU A 9 33.32 45.48 -11.54
C LEU A 9 32.35 44.39 -12.01
N GLY A 10 32.88 43.23 -12.36
CA GLY A 10 32.09 42.00 -12.44
C GLY A 10 31.83 41.47 -11.03
N ALA A 11 30.67 41.77 -10.46
CA ALA A 11 30.15 40.97 -9.37
C ALA A 11 29.79 39.60 -9.96
N LEU A 12 30.56 38.57 -9.60
CA LEU A 12 30.19 37.17 -9.77
C LEU A 12 28.94 36.91 -8.91
N LEU A 13 27.77 37.15 -9.48
CA LEU A 13 26.53 36.55 -9.00
C LEU A 13 26.65 35.05 -9.27
N GLY A 14 27.07 34.31 -8.26
CA GLY A 14 26.87 32.87 -8.23
C GLY A 14 25.38 32.62 -8.41
N SER A 15 25.00 31.99 -9.53
CA SER A 15 23.65 31.48 -9.73
C SER A 15 23.45 30.30 -8.78
N GLY A 16 23.16 30.60 -7.52
CA GLY A 16 22.56 29.62 -6.61
C GLY A 16 21.25 29.15 -7.23
N ALA A 17 21.08 27.84 -7.38
CA ALA A 17 19.78 27.26 -7.70
C ALA A 17 18.76 27.79 -6.67
N PRO A 18 17.51 28.08 -7.07
CA PRO A 18 16.49 28.54 -6.13
C PRO A 18 16.34 27.51 -4.99
N GLU A 19 16.27 27.99 -3.75
CA GLU A 19 15.93 27.16 -2.59
C GLU A 19 14.66 26.34 -2.91
N GLY A 20 14.70 25.04 -2.65
CA GLY A 20 13.55 24.14 -2.88
C GLY A 20 13.49 23.39 -4.22
N GLN A 21 14.41 23.63 -5.17
CA GLN A 21 14.34 22.93 -6.47
C GLN A 21 14.69 21.44 -6.35
N GLY A 22 13.68 20.58 -6.55
CA GLY A 22 13.80 19.11 -6.47
C GLY A 22 13.67 18.53 -5.05
N THR A 23 13.43 19.36 -4.03
CA THR A 23 13.22 18.91 -2.64
C THR A 23 11.76 18.98 -2.21
N GLN A 24 10.86 19.45 -3.08
CA GLN A 24 9.43 19.49 -2.83
C GLN A 24 8.87 18.05 -2.70
N PRO A 25 8.13 17.74 -1.62
CA PRO A 25 7.47 16.44 -1.47
C PRO A 25 6.46 16.16 -2.58
N GLN A 26 6.48 14.94 -3.10
CA GLN A 26 5.51 14.38 -4.04
C GLN A 26 5.31 12.88 -3.74
N GLN A 27 4.37 12.24 -4.44
CA GLN A 27 4.10 10.80 -4.27
C GLN A 27 3.68 10.46 -2.82
N ILE A 28 3.03 11.40 -2.13
CA ILE A 28 2.66 11.24 -0.72
C ILE A 28 1.62 10.14 -0.60
N HIS A 29 1.90 9.17 0.25
CA HIS A 29 0.98 8.08 0.52
C HIS A 29 1.07 7.58 1.96
N LEU A 30 -0.07 7.07 2.43
CA LEU A 30 -0.27 6.55 3.77
C LEU A 30 -0.37 5.03 3.73
N ALA A 31 0.10 4.39 4.79
CA ALA A 31 -0.21 3.01 5.11
C ALA A 31 -0.48 2.87 6.61
N TRP A 32 -1.22 1.85 7.03
CA TRP A 32 -1.32 1.54 8.45
C TRP A 32 0.04 1.12 9.02
N GLY A 33 0.30 1.49 10.27
CA GLY A 33 1.36 0.85 11.06
C GLY A 33 0.89 -0.49 11.65
N ASP A 34 1.65 -1.03 12.60
CA ASP A 34 1.34 -2.32 13.26
C ASP A 34 -0.06 -2.34 13.90
N ASP A 35 -0.52 -1.19 14.38
CA ASP A 35 -1.86 -0.98 14.92
C ASP A 35 -2.52 0.25 14.27
N PRO A 36 -3.51 0.06 13.39
CA PRO A 36 -4.26 1.15 12.75
C PRO A 36 -4.94 2.14 13.70
N GLN A 37 -5.15 1.77 14.97
CA GLN A 37 -5.75 2.65 15.98
C GLN A 37 -4.76 3.70 16.49
N THR A 38 -3.47 3.37 16.49
CA THR A 38 -2.44 4.15 17.19
C THR A 38 -1.24 4.50 16.32
N SER A 39 -1.16 3.99 15.09
CA SER A 39 -0.02 4.19 14.20
C SER A 39 -0.35 4.22 12.71
N VAL A 40 0.35 5.11 11.99
CA VAL A 40 0.25 5.30 10.54
C VAL A 40 1.64 5.60 9.99
N SER A 41 2.02 4.92 8.91
CA SER A 41 3.20 5.24 8.11
C SER A 41 2.86 6.32 7.09
N VAL A 42 3.74 7.31 6.98
CA VAL A 42 3.67 8.37 5.96
C VAL A 42 4.93 8.27 5.12
N VAL A 43 4.75 8.13 3.81
CA VAL A 43 5.85 8.01 2.85
C VAL A 43 5.69 9.07 1.77
N TRP A 44 6.82 9.65 1.33
CA TRP A 44 6.87 10.56 0.19
C TRP A 44 8.22 10.47 -0.51
N GLN A 45 8.33 11.13 -1.64
CA GLN A 45 9.54 11.19 -2.45
C GLN A 45 9.96 12.64 -2.72
N THR A 46 11.26 12.87 -2.81
CA THR A 46 11.88 14.10 -3.34
C THR A 46 12.93 13.75 -4.39
N GLU A 47 13.16 14.61 -5.38
CA GLU A 47 14.14 14.36 -6.45
C GLU A 47 15.58 14.49 -5.95
N ARG A 48 15.77 15.26 -4.87
CA ARG A 48 17.06 15.53 -4.23
C ARG A 48 17.00 15.27 -2.72
N PRO A 49 18.14 14.95 -2.09
CA PRO A 49 18.23 14.79 -0.63
C PRO A 49 17.76 16.03 0.12
N THR A 50 17.22 15.81 1.31
CA THR A 50 16.81 16.87 2.23
C THR A 50 17.66 16.83 3.50
N SER A 51 17.58 17.86 4.36
CA SER A 51 18.32 17.83 5.63
C SER A 51 17.69 16.90 6.66
N SER A 52 16.38 16.65 6.54
CA SER A 52 15.60 15.84 7.45
C SER A 52 14.31 15.33 6.81
N SER A 53 13.80 14.19 7.29
CA SER A 53 12.49 13.66 6.90
C SER A 53 11.50 13.95 8.02
N VAL A 54 10.61 14.93 7.86
CA VAL A 54 9.74 15.40 8.95
C VAL A 54 8.27 15.29 8.56
N VAL A 55 7.47 14.75 9.48
CA VAL A 55 6.01 14.95 9.49
C VAL A 55 5.66 15.93 10.60
N GLU A 56 4.96 17.00 10.26
CA GLU A 56 4.24 17.83 11.22
C GLU A 56 2.77 17.40 11.25
N TYR A 57 2.22 17.15 12.43
CA TYR A 57 0.86 16.61 12.56
C TYR A 57 0.13 17.12 13.80
N GLY A 58 -1.19 16.93 13.85
CA GLY A 58 -2.00 17.25 15.02
C GLY A 58 -3.49 16.96 14.79
N SER A 59 -4.30 17.06 15.84
CA SER A 59 -5.76 16.90 15.76
C SER A 59 -6.49 18.10 15.16
N THR A 60 -5.76 19.16 14.79
CA THR A 60 -6.30 20.36 14.13
C THR A 60 -5.40 20.76 12.96
N PRO A 61 -5.90 21.54 11.97
CA PRO A 61 -5.09 22.01 10.85
C PRO A 61 -3.90 22.90 11.23
N ARG A 62 -3.85 23.40 12.46
CA ARG A 62 -2.68 24.15 12.99
C ARG A 62 -1.48 23.25 13.31
N LEU A 63 -1.66 21.93 13.21
CA LEU A 63 -0.66 20.93 13.56
C LEU A 63 -0.19 21.14 15.01
N GLY A 64 1.07 20.85 15.34
CA GLY A 64 1.65 21.13 16.66
C GLY A 64 2.53 20.01 17.22
N GLN A 65 2.54 18.85 16.56
CA GLN A 65 3.44 17.74 16.84
C GLN A 65 4.39 17.52 15.66
N ARG A 66 5.55 16.91 15.95
CA ARG A 66 6.58 16.58 14.96
C ARG A 66 7.04 15.15 15.16
N ALA A 67 7.21 14.43 14.05
CA ALA A 67 7.85 13.13 14.00
C ALA A 67 9.00 13.19 13.00
N LEU A 68 10.12 12.57 13.36
CA LEU A 68 11.28 12.40 12.49
C LEU A 68 11.27 11.01 11.89
N GLY A 69 11.69 10.92 10.64
CA GLY A 69 11.81 9.70 9.88
C GLY A 69 13.22 9.46 9.38
N ARG A 70 13.30 8.61 8.36
CA ARG A 70 14.55 8.28 7.67
C ARG A 70 14.42 8.49 6.17
N GLU A 71 15.55 8.71 5.53
CA GLU A 71 15.67 8.56 4.08
C GLU A 71 15.87 7.08 3.73
N VAL A 72 15.26 6.65 2.63
CA VAL A 72 15.48 5.34 2.01
C VAL A 72 15.91 5.56 0.56
N ARG A 73 16.93 4.80 0.14
CA ARG A 73 17.57 4.93 -1.17
C ARG A 73 17.29 3.69 -2.00
N TYR A 74 16.88 3.92 -3.25
CA TYR A 74 16.73 2.87 -4.23
C TYR A 74 17.86 2.95 -5.26
N PRO A 75 18.69 1.91 -5.45
CA PRO A 75 19.86 1.98 -6.34
C PRO A 75 19.56 2.34 -7.80
N TYR A 76 18.32 2.10 -8.25
CA TYR A 76 17.90 2.35 -9.64
C TYR A 76 16.98 3.57 -9.79
N SER A 77 16.97 4.49 -8.81
CA SER A 77 16.34 5.81 -8.92
C SER A 77 17.24 6.88 -8.28
N PRO A 78 17.40 8.06 -8.90
CA PRO A 78 18.11 9.18 -8.28
C PRO A 78 17.32 9.81 -7.12
N SER A 79 16.02 9.51 -7.03
CA SER A 79 15.11 10.05 -6.03
C SER A 79 15.41 9.57 -4.61
N VAL A 80 14.89 10.31 -3.64
CA VAL A 80 14.97 9.99 -2.22
C VAL A 80 13.58 9.68 -1.71
N PHE A 81 13.42 8.55 -1.05
CA PHE A 81 12.19 8.20 -0.37
C PHE A 81 12.33 8.54 1.10
N HIS A 82 11.24 8.95 1.72
CA HIS A 82 11.20 9.38 3.11
C HIS A 82 10.13 8.60 3.83
N GLU A 83 10.46 8.03 4.97
CA GLU A 83 9.54 7.21 5.75
C GLU A 83 9.45 7.74 7.17
N VAL A 84 8.24 8.07 7.61
CA VAL A 84 7.95 8.49 8.98
C VAL A 84 6.81 7.65 9.54
N LEU A 85 7.03 7.02 10.69
CA LEU A 85 5.99 6.30 11.41
C LEU A 85 5.44 7.15 12.54
N LEU A 86 4.18 7.56 12.43
CA LEU A 86 3.45 8.21 13.50
C LEU A 86 2.98 7.15 14.50
N ARG A 87 3.20 7.40 15.79
CA ARG A 87 2.83 6.49 16.89
C ARG A 87 2.12 7.25 18.00
N GLY A 88 1.41 6.52 18.86
CA GLY A 88 0.70 7.11 20.00
C GLY A 88 -0.51 7.96 19.57
N LEU A 89 -1.05 7.70 18.38
CA LEU A 89 -2.25 8.33 17.89
C LEU A 89 -3.46 7.86 18.70
N GLN A 90 -4.50 8.70 18.76
CA GLN A 90 -5.75 8.34 19.40
C GLN A 90 -6.64 7.56 18.42
N PRO A 91 -7.33 6.49 18.85
CA PRO A 91 -8.26 5.76 18.00
C PRO A 91 -9.40 6.63 17.47
N GLY A 92 -9.93 6.32 16.29
CA GLY A 92 -11.11 6.94 15.68
C GLY A 92 -10.98 8.45 15.41
N THR A 93 -9.76 8.99 15.42
CA THR A 93 -9.48 10.42 15.47
C THR A 93 -8.97 10.92 14.12
N ARG A 94 -9.46 12.08 13.68
CA ARG A 94 -8.92 12.76 12.50
C ARG A 94 -7.64 13.49 12.86
N TYR A 95 -6.58 13.23 12.11
CA TYR A 95 -5.31 13.95 12.19
C TYR A 95 -5.08 14.71 10.90
N PHE A 96 -4.53 15.91 11.04
CA PHE A 96 -3.99 16.73 9.95
C PHE A 96 -2.49 16.58 9.94
N TYR A 97 -1.88 16.57 8.76
CA TYR A 97 -0.43 16.43 8.64
C TYR A 97 0.12 17.13 7.38
N ARG A 98 1.41 17.45 7.41
CA ARG A 98 2.20 17.78 6.22
C ARG A 98 3.58 17.13 6.33
N VAL A 99 4.20 16.88 5.19
CA VAL A 99 5.53 16.27 5.09
C VAL A 99 6.53 17.27 4.52
N GLY A 100 7.81 17.07 4.82
CA GLY A 100 8.88 17.80 4.17
C GLY A 100 10.07 18.05 5.08
N ASP A 101 10.72 19.19 4.82
CA ASP A 101 11.95 19.61 5.47
C ASP A 101 11.95 21.15 5.62
N PRO A 102 12.41 21.72 6.75
CA PRO A 102 12.43 23.17 6.94
C PRO A 102 13.20 23.95 5.85
N GLN A 103 14.21 23.35 5.22
CA GLN A 103 15.01 23.97 4.15
C GLN A 103 14.63 23.42 2.76
N GLY A 104 14.09 22.20 2.69
CA GLY A 104 13.69 21.53 1.45
C GLY A 104 12.28 21.84 0.97
N GLY A 105 11.43 22.42 1.83
CA GLY A 105 10.04 22.75 1.51
C GLY A 105 9.04 21.80 2.16
N TRP A 106 7.77 22.21 2.15
CA TRP A 106 6.67 21.48 2.79
C TRP A 106 5.57 21.19 1.78
N SER A 107 4.88 20.06 1.96
CA SER A 107 3.62 19.79 1.28
C SER A 107 2.49 20.73 1.76
N GLU A 108 1.37 20.70 1.06
CA GLU A 108 0.10 21.16 1.64
C GLU A 108 -0.29 20.31 2.87
N VAL A 109 -1.32 20.74 3.59
CA VAL A 109 -1.85 20.00 4.74
C VAL A 109 -2.90 18.99 4.27
N PHE A 110 -2.67 17.72 4.54
CA PHE A 110 -3.58 16.62 4.32
C PHE A 110 -4.26 16.20 5.63
N SER A 111 -5.20 15.25 5.57
CA SER A 111 -5.77 14.63 6.76
C SER A 111 -6.12 13.17 6.55
N PHE A 112 -6.04 12.38 7.61
CA PHE A 112 -6.47 10.97 7.67
C PHE A 112 -7.24 10.71 8.98
N ARG A 113 -7.90 9.55 9.09
CA ARG A 113 -8.57 9.12 10.32
C ARG A 113 -8.04 7.76 10.76
N THR A 114 -7.64 7.62 12.02
CA THR A 114 -7.21 6.32 12.60
C THR A 114 -8.39 5.36 12.75
N ALA A 115 -8.09 4.06 12.82
CA ALA A 115 -9.10 3.05 13.08
C ALA A 115 -9.80 3.28 14.44
N PRO A 116 -11.09 2.94 14.57
CA PRO A 116 -11.82 3.11 15.80
C PRO A 116 -11.30 2.20 16.92
N GLY A 117 -11.53 2.60 18.17
CA GLY A 117 -11.14 1.82 19.36
C GLY A 117 -11.98 0.57 19.62
N GLY A 118 -12.94 0.27 18.74
CA GLY A 118 -13.90 -0.81 18.89
C GLY A 118 -14.50 -1.25 17.55
N VAL A 119 -15.51 -2.10 17.63
CA VAL A 119 -16.24 -2.57 16.43
C VAL A 119 -17.22 -1.50 15.97
N GLU A 120 -17.00 -0.98 14.78
CA GLU A 120 -17.86 0.01 14.11
C GLU A 120 -18.08 -0.40 12.65
N ASP A 121 -19.10 0.18 12.02
CA ASP A 121 -19.31 0.01 10.58
C ASP A 121 -18.26 0.81 9.80
N PHE A 122 -17.75 0.22 8.73
CA PHE A 122 -16.76 0.85 7.86
C PHE A 122 -16.86 0.33 6.44
N LEU A 123 -16.27 1.08 5.52
CA LEU A 123 -16.14 0.73 4.11
C LEU A 123 -14.64 0.63 3.78
N PHE A 124 -14.27 -0.34 2.95
CA PHE A 124 -12.96 -0.41 2.31
C PHE A 124 -13.16 -0.77 0.83
N THR A 125 -12.19 -0.44 -0.02
CA THR A 125 -12.20 -0.87 -1.42
C THR A 125 -11.15 -1.94 -1.65
N ALA A 126 -11.35 -2.85 -2.60
CA ALA A 126 -10.34 -3.82 -3.02
C ALA A 126 -10.32 -3.95 -4.54
N TYR A 127 -9.14 -3.84 -5.14
CA TYR A 127 -8.91 -3.99 -6.58
C TYR A 127 -7.43 -4.28 -6.85
N GLY A 128 -7.11 -5.01 -7.92
CA GLY A 128 -5.74 -5.27 -8.37
C GLY A 128 -5.47 -4.69 -9.75
N ASP A 129 -4.25 -4.94 -10.25
CA ASP A 129 -3.93 -4.90 -11.68
C ASP A 129 -4.21 -3.53 -12.35
N GLN A 130 -4.07 -2.47 -11.56
CA GLN A 130 -4.50 -1.14 -11.95
C GLN A 130 -3.64 -0.57 -13.09
N GLY A 131 -2.31 -0.64 -12.93
CA GLY A 131 -1.34 0.02 -13.81
C GLY A 131 -1.55 1.53 -13.96
N VAL A 132 -1.00 2.08 -15.05
CA VAL A 132 -1.02 3.52 -15.35
C VAL A 132 -1.73 3.76 -16.67
N ASN A 133 -3.03 4.04 -16.63
CA ASN A 133 -3.83 4.37 -17.82
C ASN A 133 -5.14 5.11 -17.44
N GLU A 134 -5.99 5.42 -18.41
CA GLU A 134 -7.24 6.12 -18.13
C GLU A 134 -8.28 5.28 -17.38
N ARG A 135 -8.29 3.95 -17.56
CA ARG A 135 -9.18 3.06 -16.80
C ARG A 135 -8.77 3.04 -15.32
N ALA A 136 -7.47 3.01 -15.04
CA ALA A 136 -6.92 3.18 -13.69
C ALA A 136 -7.43 4.47 -13.02
N ARG A 137 -7.37 5.60 -13.72
CA ARG A 137 -7.91 6.88 -13.23
C ARG A 137 -9.40 6.80 -12.89
N ARG A 138 -10.19 6.10 -13.71
CA ARG A 138 -11.63 5.92 -13.46
C ARG A 138 -11.89 5.06 -12.22
N VAL A 139 -11.13 3.99 -12.01
CA VAL A 139 -11.21 3.14 -10.80
C VAL A 139 -10.90 3.97 -9.55
N LEU A 140 -9.82 4.76 -9.56
CA LEU A 140 -9.48 5.66 -8.45
C LEU A 140 -10.58 6.70 -8.20
N ALA A 141 -11.14 7.29 -9.26
CA ALA A 141 -12.23 8.25 -9.13
C ALA A 141 -13.54 7.61 -8.58
N MET A 142 -13.79 6.33 -8.85
CA MET A 142 -14.89 5.59 -8.22
C MET A 142 -14.58 5.29 -6.76
N ALA A 143 -13.39 4.76 -6.45
CA ALA A 143 -12.97 4.45 -5.08
C ALA A 143 -12.97 5.67 -4.17
N ALA A 144 -12.58 6.84 -4.67
CA ALA A 144 -12.59 8.09 -3.92
C ALA A 144 -14.00 8.54 -3.50
N LYS A 145 -15.03 8.24 -4.29
CA LYS A 145 -16.42 8.63 -4.00
C LYS A 145 -17.05 7.84 -2.87
N GLU A 146 -16.54 6.64 -2.59
CA GLU A 146 -17.06 5.77 -1.55
C GLU A 146 -16.58 6.17 -0.14
N GLU A 147 -15.65 7.13 -0.03
CA GLU A 147 -15.04 7.57 1.23
C GLU A 147 -14.54 6.41 2.12
N PRO A 148 -13.72 5.48 1.59
CA PRO A 148 -13.29 4.30 2.33
C PRO A 148 -12.36 4.65 3.50
N ALA A 149 -12.36 3.79 4.51
CA ALA A 149 -11.40 3.82 5.60
C ALA A 149 -9.97 3.49 5.13
N PHE A 150 -9.83 2.60 4.15
CA PHE A 150 -8.57 2.21 3.51
C PHE A 150 -8.82 1.53 2.16
N HIS A 151 -7.78 1.46 1.33
CA HIS A 151 -7.77 0.71 0.08
C HIS A 151 -6.92 -0.55 0.21
N LEU A 152 -7.41 -1.70 -0.25
CA LEU A 152 -6.61 -2.90 -0.48
C LEU A 152 -6.23 -2.95 -1.96
N HIS A 153 -4.93 -3.03 -2.27
CA HIS A 153 -4.48 -3.24 -3.65
C HIS A 153 -3.98 -4.67 -3.84
N LEU A 154 -4.60 -5.41 -4.75
CA LEU A 154 -4.47 -6.86 -4.87
C LEU A 154 -3.28 -7.29 -5.78
N GLY A 155 -2.14 -6.60 -5.68
CA GLY A 155 -0.93 -6.84 -6.49
C GLY A 155 -1.00 -6.31 -7.92
N ASP A 156 0.13 -6.38 -8.61
CA ASP A 156 0.34 -5.81 -9.95
C ASP A 156 0.03 -4.31 -10.00
N LEU A 157 0.81 -3.54 -9.25
CA LEU A 157 0.52 -2.14 -8.94
C LEU A 157 0.70 -1.26 -10.19
N SER A 158 1.95 -1.10 -10.62
CA SER A 158 2.35 -0.12 -11.63
C SER A 158 2.57 -0.73 -13.01
N TYR A 159 2.85 -2.04 -13.07
CA TYR A 159 3.42 -2.71 -14.24
C TYR A 159 4.75 -2.11 -14.73
N ALA A 160 5.54 -1.53 -13.83
CA ALA A 160 6.85 -0.95 -14.17
C ALA A 160 7.77 -1.98 -14.81
N ASN A 161 7.85 -3.21 -14.28
CA ASN A 161 8.62 -4.31 -14.87
C ASN A 161 10.07 -3.90 -15.20
N GLY A 162 10.74 -3.22 -14.27
CA GLY A 162 12.09 -2.68 -14.46
C GLY A 162 12.16 -1.27 -15.06
N ARG A 163 11.06 -0.74 -15.61
CA ARG A 163 10.99 0.66 -16.09
C ARG A 163 10.62 1.61 -14.95
N GLN A 164 11.61 1.99 -14.15
CA GLN A 164 11.39 2.64 -12.86
C GLN A 164 10.60 3.96 -12.89
N HIS A 165 10.61 4.72 -13.98
CA HIS A 165 9.77 5.93 -14.12
C HIS A 165 8.26 5.63 -14.04
N VAL A 166 7.84 4.40 -14.39
CA VAL A 166 6.42 3.99 -14.32
C VAL A 166 5.94 3.92 -12.87
N TRP A 167 6.81 3.60 -11.92
CA TRP A 167 6.49 3.73 -10.50
C TRP A 167 6.19 5.17 -10.12
N ASP A 168 6.99 6.13 -10.59
CA ASP A 168 6.78 7.55 -10.32
C ASP A 168 5.49 8.07 -10.95
N ASP A 169 5.14 7.60 -12.16
CA ASP A 169 3.84 7.89 -12.78
C ASP A 169 2.68 7.29 -11.97
N TRP A 170 2.82 6.07 -11.46
CA TRP A 170 1.80 5.38 -10.68
C TRP A 170 1.56 6.02 -9.31
N PHE A 171 2.62 6.37 -8.59
CA PHE A 171 2.50 7.03 -7.30
C PHE A 171 1.90 8.44 -7.41
N ARG A 172 2.30 9.22 -8.42
CA ARG A 172 1.64 10.51 -8.72
C ARG A 172 0.17 10.34 -9.10
N LEU A 173 -0.17 9.23 -9.75
CA LEU A 173 -1.55 8.89 -10.09
C LEU A 173 -2.40 8.59 -8.84
N ILE A 174 -1.87 7.88 -7.84
CA ILE A 174 -2.64 7.52 -6.63
C ILE A 174 -2.59 8.56 -5.51
N GLU A 175 -1.57 9.44 -5.48
CA GLU A 175 -1.35 10.45 -4.43
C GLU A 175 -2.61 11.24 -4.01
N PRO A 176 -3.51 11.68 -4.92
CA PRO A 176 -4.74 12.37 -4.52
C PRO A 176 -5.60 11.57 -3.53
N LEU A 177 -5.62 10.23 -3.62
CA LEU A 177 -6.29 9.35 -2.67
C LEU A 177 -5.35 8.95 -1.53
N ALA A 178 -4.15 8.49 -1.87
CA ALA A 178 -3.24 7.83 -0.94
C ALA A 178 -2.68 8.78 0.14
N ALA A 179 -2.64 10.10 -0.12
CA ALA A 179 -2.29 11.11 0.88
C ALA A 179 -3.41 11.37 1.91
N ARG A 180 -4.57 10.73 1.79
CA ARG A 180 -5.74 10.95 2.67
C ARG A 180 -6.28 9.65 3.27
N VAL A 181 -6.15 8.57 2.53
CA VAL A 181 -6.68 7.25 2.87
C VAL A 181 -5.54 6.21 2.78
N PRO A 182 -5.29 5.42 3.83
CA PRO A 182 -4.25 4.39 3.79
C PRO A 182 -4.41 3.40 2.65
N TYR A 183 -3.29 3.11 2.00
CA TYR A 183 -3.18 2.27 0.81
C TYR A 183 -2.39 1.01 1.18
N MET A 184 -3.06 -0.14 1.19
CA MET A 184 -2.54 -1.40 1.71
C MET A 184 -2.38 -2.42 0.56
N PRO A 185 -1.21 -2.47 -0.10
CA PRO A 185 -0.98 -3.39 -1.21
C PRO A 185 -0.53 -4.78 -0.74
N THR A 186 -0.79 -5.80 -1.56
CA THR A 186 -0.04 -7.06 -1.55
C THR A 186 0.86 -7.12 -2.78
N LEU A 187 1.87 -7.99 -2.77
CA LEU A 187 2.74 -8.24 -3.91
C LEU A 187 2.06 -9.06 -5.00
N GLY A 188 2.21 -8.63 -6.26
CA GLY A 188 1.91 -9.43 -7.46
C GLY A 188 3.17 -9.91 -8.17
N ASN A 189 2.98 -10.64 -9.27
CA ASN A 189 4.10 -11.18 -10.04
C ASN A 189 4.85 -10.08 -10.80
N HIS A 190 4.21 -8.94 -11.10
CA HIS A 190 4.87 -7.81 -11.75
C HIS A 190 5.74 -6.95 -10.81
N GLU A 191 5.59 -7.10 -9.49
CA GLU A 191 6.51 -6.49 -8.52
C GLU A 191 7.81 -7.30 -8.35
N ASN A 192 7.86 -8.54 -8.85
CA ASN A 192 9.06 -9.38 -8.84
C ASN A 192 9.99 -9.01 -10.00
N GLU A 193 10.63 -7.85 -9.89
CA GLU A 193 11.24 -7.17 -11.02
C GLU A 193 12.65 -7.64 -11.38
N ARG A 194 13.03 -7.29 -12.61
CA ARG A 194 14.38 -7.42 -13.16
C ARG A 194 14.85 -6.08 -13.71
N MET A 195 16.14 -5.77 -13.54
CA MET A 195 16.83 -4.63 -14.15
C MET A 195 17.82 -5.18 -15.19
N GLY A 196 17.37 -5.27 -16.45
CA GLY A 196 18.10 -6.01 -17.47
C GLY A 196 18.21 -7.49 -17.11
N GLU A 197 19.44 -8.02 -17.04
CA GLU A 197 19.71 -9.41 -16.68
C GLU A 197 19.69 -9.67 -15.16
N GLU A 198 19.75 -8.63 -14.33
CA GLU A 198 19.74 -8.74 -12.87
C GLU A 198 18.31 -8.91 -12.34
N ARG A 199 18.08 -9.90 -11.48
CA ARG A 199 16.82 -10.01 -10.72
C ARG A 199 16.94 -9.19 -9.44
N ILE A 200 16.09 -8.18 -9.31
CA ILE A 200 16.03 -7.33 -8.11
C ILE A 200 14.89 -7.75 -7.17
N GLY A 201 14.01 -8.64 -7.63
CA GLY A 201 12.86 -9.11 -6.87
C GLY A 201 11.95 -7.96 -6.48
N TYR A 202 11.46 -7.97 -5.25
CA TYR A 202 10.53 -6.96 -4.73
C TYR A 202 11.19 -5.66 -4.26
N LEU A 203 12.47 -5.43 -4.56
CA LEU A 203 13.21 -4.27 -4.04
C LEU A 203 12.54 -2.92 -4.39
N ALA A 204 11.98 -2.80 -5.60
CA ALA A 204 11.30 -1.58 -6.02
C ALA A 204 10.07 -1.28 -5.16
N TYR A 205 9.29 -2.30 -4.80
CA TYR A 205 8.14 -2.22 -3.89
C TYR A 205 8.60 -1.92 -2.46
N LEU A 206 9.56 -2.68 -1.94
CA LEU A 206 10.06 -2.58 -0.55
C LEU A 206 10.79 -1.27 -0.26
N THR A 207 11.18 -0.52 -1.29
CA THR A 207 11.78 0.81 -1.12
C THR A 207 10.75 1.94 -1.14
N ARG A 208 9.54 1.67 -1.67
CA ARG A 208 8.53 2.69 -1.93
C ARG A 208 7.35 2.65 -0.96
N PHE A 209 7.18 1.54 -0.24
CA PHE A 209 6.18 1.41 0.81
C PHE A 209 6.84 1.25 2.17
N ALA A 210 6.13 1.66 3.22
CA ALA A 210 6.48 1.37 4.61
C ALA A 210 5.28 0.69 5.27
N LEU A 211 5.26 -0.64 5.18
CA LEU A 211 4.14 -1.47 5.63
C LEU A 211 4.43 -2.12 7.00
N PRO A 212 3.40 -2.66 7.68
CA PRO A 212 3.62 -3.38 8.93
C PRO A 212 4.48 -4.63 8.74
N GLN A 213 5.13 -5.06 9.83
CA GLN A 213 5.77 -6.38 9.93
C GLN A 213 6.86 -6.61 8.87
N GLU A 214 6.69 -7.59 7.96
CA GLU A 214 7.70 -7.96 6.95
C GLU A 214 7.50 -7.23 5.61
N GLU A 215 6.38 -6.52 5.44
CA GLU A 215 6.02 -5.75 4.25
C GLU A 215 5.69 -6.58 2.99
N ARG A 216 6.37 -7.73 2.77
CA ARG A 216 5.97 -8.70 1.74
C ARG A 216 4.70 -9.45 2.12
N TYR A 217 4.54 -9.70 3.41
CA TYR A 217 3.34 -10.27 4.02
C TYR A 217 3.16 -9.64 5.40
N TYR A 218 1.92 -9.28 5.72
CA TYR A 218 1.61 -8.53 6.93
C TYR A 218 0.14 -8.67 7.27
N SER A 219 -0.23 -8.25 8.48
CA SER A 219 -1.62 -8.19 8.89
C SER A 219 -1.90 -6.94 9.71
N PHE A 220 -3.16 -6.54 9.73
CA PHE A 220 -3.65 -5.46 10.58
C PHE A 220 -5.08 -5.75 11.00
N GLU A 221 -5.52 -5.10 12.08
CA GLU A 221 -6.89 -5.18 12.55
C GLU A 221 -7.59 -3.83 12.38
N TYR A 222 -8.76 -3.85 11.76
CA TYR A 222 -9.62 -2.68 11.65
C TYR A 222 -11.03 -3.04 12.13
N ALA A 223 -11.51 -2.36 13.18
CA ALA A 223 -12.86 -2.53 13.73
C ALA A 223 -13.24 -4.01 14.00
N GLY A 224 -12.32 -4.80 14.55
CA GLY A 224 -12.53 -6.22 14.86
C GLY A 224 -12.40 -7.18 13.67
N VAL A 225 -11.99 -6.70 12.50
CA VAL A 225 -11.70 -7.52 11.31
C VAL A 225 -10.20 -7.67 11.14
N ARG A 226 -9.71 -8.91 11.02
CA ARG A 226 -8.32 -9.20 10.71
C ARG A 226 -8.14 -9.22 9.19
N PHE A 227 -7.28 -8.35 8.67
CA PHE A 227 -6.84 -8.34 7.29
C PHE A 227 -5.44 -8.94 7.18
N ILE A 228 -5.20 -9.80 6.19
CA ILE A 228 -3.94 -10.52 6.01
C ILE A 228 -3.49 -10.38 4.56
N ALA A 229 -2.39 -9.67 4.33
CA ALA A 229 -1.69 -9.63 3.05
C ALA A 229 -0.83 -10.89 2.94
N PHE A 230 -1.08 -11.72 1.92
CA PHE A 230 -0.28 -12.91 1.62
C PHE A 230 0.41 -12.73 0.27
N ASN A 231 1.74 -12.87 0.26
CA ASN A 231 2.52 -12.91 -0.96
C ASN A 231 2.35 -14.26 -1.66
N SER A 232 1.34 -14.30 -2.53
CA SER A 232 1.05 -15.46 -3.38
C SER A 232 2.10 -15.75 -4.46
N ASP A 233 2.96 -14.78 -4.84
CA ASP A 233 4.05 -15.02 -5.80
C ASP A 233 5.20 -15.82 -5.18
N ASP A 234 5.35 -15.74 -3.85
CA ASP A 234 6.31 -16.53 -3.07
C ASP A 234 5.64 -17.45 -2.03
N TYR A 235 4.56 -18.13 -2.44
CA TYR A 235 3.76 -18.98 -1.56
C TYR A 235 4.52 -20.19 -0.98
N GLN A 236 5.70 -20.50 -1.53
CA GLN A 236 6.55 -21.60 -1.07
C GLN A 236 7.42 -21.22 0.13
N ASP A 237 7.59 -19.93 0.44
CA ASP A 237 8.37 -19.46 1.58
C ASP A 237 7.88 -20.10 2.91
N PRO A 238 8.72 -20.89 3.61
CA PRO A 238 8.36 -21.50 4.87
C PRO A 238 8.17 -20.46 6.00
N LEU A 239 8.87 -19.32 5.96
CA LEU A 239 8.76 -18.28 6.99
C LEU A 239 7.40 -17.58 6.91
N GLN A 240 7.00 -17.17 5.71
CA GLN A 240 5.66 -16.67 5.43
C GLN A 240 4.57 -17.66 5.88
N PHE A 241 4.71 -18.95 5.54
CA PHE A 241 3.68 -19.93 5.87
C PHE A 241 3.55 -20.16 7.39
N ALA A 242 4.68 -20.25 8.10
CA ALA A 242 4.67 -20.35 9.56
C ALA A 242 4.10 -19.09 10.22
N TRP A 243 4.39 -17.90 9.65
CA TRP A 243 3.79 -16.64 10.07
C TRP A 243 2.27 -16.61 9.85
N LEU A 244 1.79 -17.05 8.69
CA LEU A 244 0.36 -17.10 8.37
C LEU A 244 -0.40 -17.98 9.38
N GLN A 245 0.12 -19.17 9.67
CA GLN A 245 -0.49 -20.06 10.67
C GLN A 245 -0.56 -19.42 12.06
N ARG A 246 0.47 -18.68 12.49
CA ARG A 246 0.44 -17.94 13.77
C ARG A 246 -0.58 -16.82 13.75
N THR A 247 -0.64 -16.05 12.65
CA THR A 247 -1.58 -14.94 12.46
C THR A 247 -3.03 -15.42 12.50
N LEU A 248 -3.35 -16.54 11.83
CA LEU A 248 -4.68 -17.13 11.84
C LEU A 248 -5.07 -17.67 13.23
N LYS A 249 -4.15 -18.35 13.93
CA LYS A 249 -4.34 -18.78 15.33
C LYS A 249 -4.62 -17.60 16.25
N GLU A 250 -3.89 -16.51 16.07
CA GLU A 250 -4.10 -15.30 16.86
C GLU A 250 -5.48 -14.70 16.59
N ALA A 251 -5.90 -14.61 15.33
CA ALA A 251 -7.20 -14.04 14.98
C ALA A 251 -8.36 -14.82 15.62
N GLN A 252 -8.26 -16.15 15.68
CA GLN A 252 -9.22 -16.99 16.41
C GLN A 252 -9.19 -16.73 17.92
N ARG A 253 -7.99 -16.63 18.52
CA ARG A 253 -7.81 -16.36 19.95
C ARG A 253 -8.41 -15.00 20.34
N GLN A 254 -8.23 -13.98 19.50
CA GLN A 254 -8.78 -12.64 19.69
C GLN A 254 -10.27 -12.53 19.32
N ARG A 255 -10.84 -13.61 18.76
CA ARG A 255 -12.25 -13.68 18.33
C ARG A 255 -12.60 -12.59 17.32
N ASN A 256 -11.70 -12.32 16.36
CA ASN A 256 -11.99 -11.39 15.28
C ASN A 256 -13.33 -11.74 14.61
N ARG A 257 -14.13 -10.70 14.35
CA ARG A 257 -15.47 -10.86 13.79
C ARG A 257 -15.40 -11.45 12.38
N TRP A 258 -14.40 -11.04 11.62
CA TRP A 258 -14.12 -11.52 10.27
C TRP A 258 -12.61 -11.70 10.10
N VAL A 259 -12.22 -12.70 9.31
CA VAL A 259 -10.84 -12.87 8.84
C VAL A 259 -10.84 -12.82 7.32
N ILE A 260 -10.13 -11.83 6.78
CA ILE A 260 -10.04 -11.56 5.34
C ILE A 260 -8.59 -11.69 4.92
N LEU A 261 -8.32 -12.61 4.00
CA LEU A 261 -7.02 -12.72 3.36
C LEU A 261 -7.08 -12.03 2.00
N PHE A 262 -6.10 -11.20 1.69
CA PHE A 262 -5.96 -10.61 0.37
C PHE A 262 -4.58 -10.93 -0.20
N GLN A 263 -4.56 -11.30 -1.47
CA GLN A 263 -3.36 -11.75 -2.19
C GLN A 263 -3.49 -11.37 -3.66
N HIS A 264 -2.49 -11.71 -4.48
CA HIS A 264 -2.55 -11.42 -5.91
C HIS A 264 -3.21 -12.55 -6.70
N HIS A 265 -2.69 -13.77 -6.62
CA HIS A 265 -3.16 -14.88 -7.44
C HIS A 265 -4.45 -15.52 -6.88
N PRO A 266 -5.51 -15.72 -7.70
CA PRO A 266 -6.74 -16.38 -7.23
C PRO A 266 -6.52 -17.87 -6.99
N LEU A 267 -7.19 -18.42 -5.97
CA LEU A 267 -7.20 -19.88 -5.74
C LEU A 267 -8.14 -20.60 -6.71
N PHE A 268 -9.29 -20.00 -6.99
CA PHE A 268 -10.34 -20.54 -7.82
C PHE A 268 -10.74 -19.46 -8.82
N GLY A 269 -10.94 -19.85 -10.08
CA GLY A 269 -11.39 -18.96 -11.13
C GLY A 269 -11.79 -19.72 -12.40
N SER A 270 -12.50 -19.05 -13.31
CA SER A 270 -12.97 -19.63 -14.57
C SER A 270 -12.08 -19.30 -15.79
N VAL A 271 -11.00 -18.54 -15.57
CA VAL A 271 -10.07 -18.14 -16.63
C VAL A 271 -9.11 -19.28 -17.00
N GLU A 272 -9.46 -20.05 -18.05
CA GLU A 272 -8.69 -21.22 -18.48
C GLU A 272 -7.24 -20.90 -18.91
N ARG A 273 -6.99 -19.70 -19.45
CA ARG A 273 -5.73 -19.35 -20.12
C ARG A 273 -4.51 -19.34 -19.19
N ARG A 274 -4.69 -19.14 -17.88
CA ARG A 274 -3.58 -18.94 -16.94
C ARG A 274 -3.24 -20.17 -16.08
N GLY A 275 -3.93 -21.29 -16.31
CA GLY A 275 -3.72 -22.56 -15.61
C GLY A 275 -4.24 -22.55 -14.17
N TYR A 276 -4.44 -23.74 -13.60
CA TYR A 276 -4.90 -23.87 -12.21
C TYR A 276 -3.72 -23.69 -11.24
N ASN A 277 -3.87 -22.81 -10.25
CA ASN A 277 -2.90 -22.57 -9.18
C ASN A 277 -2.80 -23.74 -8.16
N ARG A 278 -2.61 -24.97 -8.65
CA ARG A 278 -2.72 -26.21 -7.85
C ARG A 278 -1.80 -26.22 -6.63
N GLY A 279 -0.55 -25.78 -6.76
CA GLY A 279 0.40 -25.71 -5.65
C GLY A 279 -0.05 -24.73 -4.56
N LEU A 280 -0.56 -23.57 -4.97
CA LEU A 280 -1.11 -22.57 -4.05
C LEU A 280 -2.38 -23.08 -3.35
N ILE A 281 -3.30 -23.70 -4.09
CA ILE A 281 -4.52 -24.31 -3.54
C ILE A 281 -4.14 -25.39 -2.51
N GLN A 282 -3.25 -26.32 -2.86
CA GLN A 282 -2.81 -27.41 -1.98
C GLN A 282 -2.21 -26.89 -0.67
N ARG A 283 -1.54 -25.73 -0.72
CA ARG A 283 -0.88 -25.14 0.44
C ARG A 283 -1.81 -24.30 1.29
N LEU A 284 -2.66 -23.47 0.68
CA LEU A 284 -3.50 -22.51 1.39
C LEU A 284 -4.87 -23.06 1.77
N ALA A 285 -5.56 -23.77 0.88
CA ALA A 285 -6.95 -24.17 1.11
C ALA A 285 -7.16 -24.93 2.43
N PRO A 286 -6.28 -25.87 2.84
CA PRO A 286 -6.42 -26.53 4.14
C PRO A 286 -6.37 -25.55 5.33
N LEU A 287 -5.50 -24.54 5.30
CA LEU A 287 -5.42 -23.54 6.36
C LEU A 287 -6.65 -22.65 6.38
N LEU A 288 -7.13 -22.21 5.21
CA LEU A 288 -8.31 -21.36 5.13
C LEU A 288 -9.53 -22.05 5.75
N GLU A 289 -9.67 -23.35 5.52
CA GLU A 289 -10.76 -24.16 6.08
C GLU A 289 -10.56 -24.43 7.58
N GLU A 290 -9.36 -24.86 8.00
CA GLU A 290 -9.03 -25.10 9.43
C GLU A 290 -9.30 -23.86 10.27
N PHE A 291 -8.86 -22.70 9.78
CA PHE A 291 -8.98 -21.44 10.51
C PHE A 291 -10.29 -20.69 10.26
N ARG A 292 -11.14 -21.20 9.35
CA ARG A 292 -12.43 -20.60 8.95
C ARG A 292 -12.27 -19.16 8.46
N VAL A 293 -11.34 -18.93 7.54
CA VAL A 293 -11.20 -17.65 6.84
C VAL A 293 -12.52 -17.35 6.12
N ASP A 294 -13.03 -16.14 6.27
CA ASP A 294 -14.36 -15.80 5.76
C ASP A 294 -14.32 -15.39 4.27
N LEU A 295 -13.28 -14.65 3.89
CA LEU A 295 -13.13 -14.06 2.56
C LEU A 295 -11.68 -14.09 2.09
N VAL A 296 -11.49 -14.46 0.83
CA VAL A 296 -10.25 -14.28 0.09
C VAL A 296 -10.47 -13.31 -1.06
N LEU A 297 -9.65 -12.27 -1.13
CA LEU A 297 -9.63 -11.28 -2.21
C LEU A 297 -8.37 -11.48 -3.06
N ALA A 298 -8.53 -11.52 -4.38
CA ALA A 298 -7.44 -11.71 -5.33
C ALA A 298 -7.55 -10.77 -6.55
N GLY A 299 -6.42 -10.50 -7.19
CA GLY A 299 -6.32 -9.81 -8.48
C GLY A 299 -5.91 -10.81 -9.58
N HIS A 300 -4.86 -10.47 -10.31
CA HIS A 300 -4.16 -11.23 -11.37
C HIS A 300 -4.99 -11.47 -12.63
N ASP A 301 -6.15 -12.09 -12.47
CA ASP A 301 -7.10 -12.30 -13.56
C ASP A 301 -7.93 -11.04 -13.75
N HIS A 302 -7.83 -10.44 -14.94
CA HIS A 302 -8.44 -9.15 -15.31
C HIS A 302 -9.95 -9.25 -15.56
N VAL A 303 -10.66 -9.76 -14.57
CA VAL A 303 -12.10 -10.03 -14.53
C VAL A 303 -12.61 -9.83 -13.11
N TYR A 304 -13.93 -9.72 -12.99
CA TYR A 304 -14.61 -9.88 -11.71
C TYR A 304 -15.23 -11.28 -11.63
N GLU A 305 -14.89 -12.01 -10.57
CA GLU A 305 -15.51 -13.30 -10.25
C GLU A 305 -15.78 -13.42 -8.76
N ARG A 306 -16.84 -14.15 -8.40
CA ARG A 306 -17.19 -14.45 -7.01
C ARG A 306 -17.73 -15.86 -6.90
N THR A 307 -17.14 -16.65 -6.01
CA THR A 307 -17.60 -18.00 -5.72
C THR A 307 -18.81 -17.99 -4.77
N PHE A 308 -19.55 -19.09 -4.73
CA PHE A 308 -20.30 -19.44 -3.52
C PHE A 308 -19.32 -19.70 -2.35
N PRO A 309 -19.79 -19.75 -1.08
CA PRO A 309 -18.95 -20.22 0.01
C PRO A 309 -18.45 -21.64 -0.28
N LEU A 310 -17.14 -21.83 -0.28
CA LEU A 310 -16.51 -23.11 -0.60
C LEU A 310 -16.07 -23.84 0.67
N ARG A 311 -16.14 -25.18 0.65
CA ARG A 311 -15.42 -26.09 1.55
C ARG A 311 -14.59 -27.03 0.69
N GLY A 312 -13.29 -27.09 0.93
CA GLY A 312 -12.35 -27.53 -0.10
C GLY A 312 -12.54 -26.73 -1.40
N ALA A 313 -12.89 -27.42 -2.48
CA ALA A 313 -13.15 -26.82 -3.80
C ALA A 313 -14.64 -26.84 -4.20
N GLU A 314 -15.54 -27.23 -3.29
CA GLU A 314 -16.95 -27.45 -3.60
C GLU A 314 -17.86 -26.40 -2.93
N PRO A 315 -18.94 -25.94 -3.61
CA PRO A 315 -19.93 -25.05 -3.02
C PRO A 315 -20.64 -25.69 -1.81
N ALA A 316 -20.55 -25.04 -0.65
CA ALA A 316 -21.33 -25.43 0.54
C ALA A 316 -22.81 -25.02 0.43
N THR A 317 -23.17 -24.17 -0.53
CA THR A 317 -24.54 -23.77 -0.86
C THR A 317 -24.59 -23.15 -2.25
N LEU A 318 -25.79 -23.14 -2.84
CA LEU A 318 -26.10 -22.40 -4.07
C LEU A 318 -27.00 -21.17 -3.82
N GLU A 319 -27.23 -20.81 -2.54
CA GLU A 319 -27.86 -19.53 -2.17
C GLU A 319 -26.98 -18.37 -2.67
N ARG A 320 -27.57 -17.33 -3.26
CA ARG A 320 -26.83 -16.29 -3.99
C ARG A 320 -26.48 -15.07 -3.15
N HIS A 321 -27.25 -14.81 -2.09
CA HIS A 321 -27.21 -13.52 -1.39
C HIS A 321 -27.12 -13.58 0.13
N ARG A 322 -27.43 -14.72 0.76
CA ARG A 322 -27.48 -14.83 2.22
C ARG A 322 -26.69 -16.04 2.70
N TYR A 323 -25.62 -15.78 3.45
CA TYR A 323 -24.71 -16.81 3.95
C TYR A 323 -24.71 -16.86 5.46
N ARG A 324 -24.46 -18.05 6.01
CA ARG A 324 -24.22 -18.23 7.46
C ARG A 324 -22.72 -18.12 7.73
N LYS A 325 -22.35 -17.51 8.86
CA LYS A 325 -20.94 -17.45 9.29
C LYS A 325 -20.36 -18.87 9.40
N GLY A 326 -19.19 -19.09 8.81
CA GLY A 326 -18.53 -20.40 8.78
C GLY A 326 -19.15 -21.43 7.81
N GLN A 327 -20.02 -20.99 6.89
CA GLN A 327 -20.57 -21.88 5.85
C GLN A 327 -19.50 -22.34 4.86
N GLY A 328 -18.50 -21.50 4.59
CA GLY A 328 -17.35 -21.77 3.74
C GLY A 328 -16.61 -20.46 3.46
N THR A 329 -15.44 -20.54 2.83
CA THR A 329 -14.68 -19.36 2.41
C THR A 329 -15.23 -18.84 1.10
N ILE A 330 -15.50 -17.54 1.00
CA ILE A 330 -15.85 -16.91 -0.28
C ILE A 330 -14.55 -16.43 -0.94
N HIS A 331 -14.42 -16.64 -2.24
CA HIS A 331 -13.30 -16.12 -3.02
C HIS A 331 -13.84 -15.10 -4.02
N ILE A 332 -13.21 -13.92 -4.05
CA ILE A 332 -13.50 -12.87 -5.02
C ILE A 332 -12.23 -12.52 -5.77
N THR A 333 -12.32 -12.54 -7.09
CA THR A 333 -11.31 -12.02 -8.01
C THR A 333 -11.77 -10.66 -8.48
N SER A 334 -10.90 -9.65 -8.38
CA SER A 334 -11.12 -8.28 -8.80
C SER A 334 -9.80 -7.67 -9.29
N GLY A 335 -9.23 -8.27 -10.34
CA GLY A 335 -8.09 -7.71 -11.08
C GLY A 335 -8.52 -6.84 -12.25
#